data_AF-A0A946B5N2-F1
#
_entry.id   AF-A0A946B5N2-F1
#
_cell.length_a   1.000
_cell.length_b   1.000
_cell.length_c   1.000
_cell.angle_alpha   90.00
_cell.angle_beta   90.00
_cell.angle_gamma   90.00
#
_symmetry.space_group_name_H-M   'P 1'
#
loop_
_entity.id
_entity.type
_entity.pdbx_description
1 polymer ?
#
loop_
_entity_poly.entity_id
_entity_poly.type
_entity_poly.pdbx_seq_one_letter_code
_entity_poly.pdbx_strand_id
1 'polypeptide(L)'
;TIGPDAERPFVTFANGDTDGANDVTGKIAGTYLHGLFAADRFRSAFLARLGATSTANYDAEVDQVLNALADHLEAHLDLDALLTVAQPCSAST
;
A
#
# COMPACT_ATOMS: atom_id res chain seq x y z
N THR A 1 -14.44 -1.35 -13.98
CA THR A 1 -13.85 -1.03 -15.31
C THR A 1 -14.79 -1.52 -16.41
N ILE A 2 -15.07 -0.74 -17.45
CA ILE A 2 -16.00 -1.11 -18.55
C ILE A 2 -15.35 -0.90 -19.93
N GLY A 3 -15.72 -1.73 -20.91
CA GLY A 3 -15.23 -1.67 -22.30
C GLY A 3 -14.61 -2.98 -22.79
N PRO A 4 -14.30 -3.12 -24.09
CA PRO A 4 -13.82 -4.39 -24.69
C PRO A 4 -12.52 -4.93 -24.08
N ASP A 5 -11.66 -4.06 -23.56
CA ASP A 5 -10.40 -4.47 -22.92
C ASP A 5 -10.58 -4.99 -21.49
N ALA A 6 -11.76 -4.78 -20.87
CA ALA A 6 -12.09 -5.35 -19.57
C ALA A 6 -12.27 -6.89 -19.63
N GLU A 7 -12.41 -7.47 -20.83
CA GLU A 7 -12.36 -8.93 -21.04
C GLU A 7 -10.95 -9.52 -20.82
N ARG A 8 -9.92 -8.67 -20.77
CA ARG A 8 -8.53 -9.01 -20.45
C ARG A 8 -8.15 -8.32 -19.14
N PRO A 9 -8.65 -8.79 -17.99
CA PRO A 9 -8.46 -8.09 -16.72
C PRO A 9 -6.97 -8.01 -16.34
N PHE A 10 -6.58 -6.92 -15.68
CA PHE A 10 -5.21 -6.73 -15.19
C PHE A 10 -4.97 -7.43 -13.85
N VAL A 11 -6.01 -7.50 -13.02
CA VAL A 11 -5.98 -8.10 -11.68
C VAL A 11 -7.02 -9.20 -11.59
N THR A 12 -6.63 -10.30 -10.96
CA THR A 12 -7.54 -11.33 -10.46
C THR A 12 -7.33 -11.45 -8.95
N PHE A 13 -8.39 -11.25 -8.19
CA PHE A 13 -8.39 -11.37 -6.74
C PHE A 13 -8.51 -12.85 -6.32
N ALA A 14 -8.15 -13.17 -5.08
CA ALA A 14 -8.15 -14.55 -4.58
C ALA A 14 -9.55 -15.20 -4.56
N ASN A 15 -10.61 -14.38 -4.49
CA ASN A 15 -12.00 -14.83 -4.57
C ASN A 15 -12.50 -15.03 -6.02
N GLY A 16 -11.66 -14.81 -7.02
CA GLY A 16 -12.00 -14.92 -8.44
C GLY A 16 -12.54 -13.65 -9.08
N ASP A 17 -12.78 -12.59 -8.31
CA ASP A 17 -13.17 -11.29 -8.87
C ASP A 17 -12.03 -10.73 -9.73
N THR A 18 -12.38 -9.92 -10.72
CA THR A 18 -11.41 -9.33 -11.65
C THR A 18 -11.55 -7.82 -11.69
N ASP A 19 -10.43 -7.11 -11.80
CA ASP A 19 -10.43 -5.67 -12.08
C ASP A 19 -9.41 -5.31 -13.17
N GLY A 20 -9.68 -4.15 -13.77
CA GLY A 20 -8.81 -3.54 -14.75
C GLY A 20 -9.03 -4.05 -16.17
N ALA A 21 -8.12 -3.63 -17.03
CA ALA A 21 -8.14 -3.92 -18.45
C ALA A 21 -6.70 -3.91 -18.98
N ASN A 22 -6.42 -4.78 -19.96
CA ASN A 22 -5.22 -4.75 -20.76
C ASN A 22 -5.60 -4.58 -22.23
N ASP A 23 -4.81 -3.77 -22.94
CA ASP A 23 -4.91 -3.72 -24.39
C ASP A 23 -4.41 -5.05 -25.02
N VAL A 24 -4.74 -5.24 -26.29
CA VAL A 24 -4.35 -6.44 -27.03
C VAL A 24 -2.83 -6.57 -27.23
N THR A 25 -2.08 -5.47 -27.10
CA THR A 25 -0.63 -5.47 -27.27
C THR A 25 0.14 -5.77 -25.99
N GLY A 26 -0.53 -5.73 -24.83
CA GLY A 26 0.06 -5.92 -23.50
C GLY A 26 0.95 -4.75 -23.06
N LYS A 27 0.83 -3.58 -23.71
CA LYS A 27 1.61 -2.37 -23.41
C LYS A 27 0.83 -1.36 -22.58
N ILE A 28 -0.50 -1.46 -22.59
CA ILE A 28 -1.38 -0.58 -21.85
C ILE A 28 -2.16 -1.45 -20.87
N ALA A 29 -2.06 -1.12 -19.59
CA ALA A 29 -2.83 -1.74 -18.53
C ALA A 29 -3.36 -0.68 -17.57
N GLY A 30 -4.56 -0.89 -17.04
CA GLY A 30 -5.17 -0.03 -16.04
C GLY A 30 -5.97 -0.84 -15.04
N THR A 31 -5.99 -0.39 -13.79
CA THR A 31 -6.78 -0.96 -12.68
C THR A 31 -7.10 0.15 -11.68
N TYR A 32 -8.23 0.01 -10.98
CA TYR A 32 -8.56 0.89 -9.87
C TYR A 32 -7.90 0.45 -8.56
N LEU A 33 -7.26 -0.73 -8.54
CA LEU A 33 -6.59 -1.23 -7.36
C LEU A 33 -5.40 -0.34 -6.97
N HIS A 34 -5.52 0.29 -5.82
CA HIS A 34 -4.45 1.08 -5.21
C HIS A 34 -3.50 0.20 -4.38
N GLY A 35 -2.30 0.70 -4.12
CA GLY A 35 -1.32 0.03 -3.24
C GLY A 35 -0.60 -1.18 -3.86
N LEU A 36 -0.92 -1.54 -5.10
CA LEU A 36 -0.36 -2.73 -5.76
C LEU A 36 1.17 -2.74 -5.82
N PHE A 37 1.79 -1.57 -5.99
CA PHE A 37 3.24 -1.41 -6.00
C PHE A 37 3.89 -1.33 -4.62
N ALA A 38 3.12 -1.23 -3.53
CA ALA A 38 3.68 -1.37 -2.18
C ALA A 38 4.07 -2.83 -1.92
N ALA A 39 3.29 -3.79 -2.45
CA ALA A 39 3.58 -5.21 -2.34
C ALA A 39 4.86 -5.59 -3.12
N ASP A 40 5.93 -5.92 -2.39
CA ASP A 40 7.26 -6.20 -2.94
C ASP A 40 7.26 -7.29 -4.02
N ARG A 41 6.50 -8.37 -3.79
CA ARG A 41 6.39 -9.49 -4.74
C ARG A 41 5.76 -9.05 -6.05
N PHE A 42 4.69 -8.26 -5.99
CA PHE A 42 4.04 -7.73 -7.19
C PHE A 42 4.99 -6.79 -7.92
N ARG A 43 5.56 -5.81 -7.22
CA ARG A 43 6.49 -4.82 -7.80
C ARG A 43 7.68 -5.50 -8.48
N SER A 44 8.28 -6.50 -7.83
CA SER A 44 9.38 -7.29 -8.40
C SER A 44 8.96 -8.04 -9.65
N ALA A 45 7.83 -8.75 -9.63
CA ALA A 45 7.35 -9.50 -10.79
C ALA A 45 6.99 -8.58 -11.96
N PHE A 46 6.38 -7.43 -11.67
CA PHE A 46 6.02 -6.44 -12.68
C PHE A 46 7.26 -5.84 -13.35
N LEU A 47 8.25 -5.38 -12.56
CA LEU A 47 9.47 -4.78 -13.10
C LEU A 47 10.34 -5.79 -13.86
N ALA A 48 10.35 -7.07 -13.44
CA ALA A 48 11.04 -8.12 -14.17
C ALA A 48 10.53 -8.28 -15.61
N ARG A 49 9.22 -8.09 -15.84
CA ARG A 49 8.63 -8.10 -17.20
C ARG A 49 9.11 -6.93 -18.06
N LEU A 50 9.59 -5.85 -17.44
CA LEU A 50 10.14 -4.67 -18.11
C LEU A 50 11.68 -4.72 -18.22
N GLY A 51 12.32 -5.80 -17.77
CA GLY A 51 13.78 -5.94 -17.76
C GLY A 51 14.47 -5.22 -16.60
N ALA A 52 13.74 -4.85 -15.55
CA ALA A 52 14.25 -4.20 -14.35
C ALA A 52 14.18 -5.13 -13.13
N THR A 53 15.00 -4.87 -12.11
CA THR A 53 15.00 -5.61 -10.85
C THR A 53 14.60 -4.68 -9.70
N SER A 54 13.77 -5.18 -8.78
CA SER A 54 13.44 -4.48 -7.53
C SER A 54 14.03 -5.25 -6.35
N THR A 55 14.82 -4.56 -5.54
CA THR A 55 15.40 -5.09 -4.30
C THR A 55 14.84 -4.43 -3.04
N ALA A 56 13.94 -3.45 -3.20
CA ALA A 56 13.32 -2.74 -2.09
C ALA A 56 12.43 -3.69 -1.28
N ASN A 57 12.53 -3.58 0.05
CA ASN A 57 11.66 -4.24 1.02
C ASN A 57 10.83 -3.17 1.72
N TYR A 58 9.74 -2.77 1.06
CA TYR A 58 9.05 -1.53 1.41
C TYR A 58 8.40 -1.60 2.78
N ASP A 59 7.74 -2.72 3.09
CA ASP A 59 7.04 -2.91 4.36
C ASP A 59 8.04 -2.86 5.53
N ALA A 60 9.20 -3.52 5.40
CA ALA A 60 10.23 -3.49 6.44
C ALA A 60 10.85 -2.10 6.63
N GLU A 61 11.03 -1.34 5.55
CA GLU A 61 11.51 0.04 5.63
C GLU A 61 10.49 0.94 6.34
N VAL A 62 9.20 0.80 6.03
CA VAL A 62 8.12 1.53 6.72
C VAL A 62 8.14 1.22 8.22
N ASP A 63 8.18 -0.06 8.59
CA ASP A 63 8.24 -0.47 10.00
C ASP A 63 9.46 0.10 10.71
N GLN A 64 10.64 0.07 10.08
CA GLN A 64 11.85 0.63 10.64
C GLN A 64 11.72 2.14 10.88
N VAL A 65 11.16 2.87 9.93
CA VAL A 65 10.95 4.33 10.05
C VAL A 65 9.93 4.66 11.14
N LEU A 66 8.84 3.89 11.24
CA LEU A 66 7.83 4.07 12.28
C LEU A 66 8.41 3.82 13.69
N ASN A 67 9.24 2.79 13.84
CA ASN A 67 9.93 2.54 15.10
C ASN A 67 10.91 3.68 15.44
N ALA A 68 11.71 4.13 14.48
CA ALA A 68 12.63 5.26 14.70
C ALA A 68 11.88 6.56 15.06
N LEU A 69 10.70 6.78 14.47
CA LEU A 69 9.84 7.90 14.83
C LEU A 69 9.30 7.74 16.26
N ALA A 70 8.84 6.56 16.65
CA ALA A 70 8.37 6.29 18.01
C ALA A 70 9.48 6.56 19.04
N ASP A 71 10.69 6.03 18.82
CA ASP A 71 11.85 6.27 19.68
C ASP A 71 12.17 7.77 19.81
N HIS A 72 12.07 8.51 18.69
CA HIS A 72 12.30 9.95 18.69
C HIS A 72 11.24 10.71 19.50
N LEU A 73 9.97 10.32 19.39
CA LEU A 73 8.89 10.93 20.18
C LEU A 73 9.05 10.61 21.67
N GLU A 74 9.38 9.38 22.03
CA GLU A 74 9.65 8.96 23.42
C GLU A 74 10.82 9.74 24.05
N ALA A 75 11.88 10.00 23.27
CA ALA A 75 13.04 10.73 23.76
C ALA A 75 12.79 12.23 24.00
N HIS A 76 11.80 12.81 23.32
CA HIS A 76 11.64 14.27 23.25
C HIS A 76 10.27 14.79 23.71
N LEU A 77 9.28 13.92 23.93
CA LEU A 77 7.93 14.30 24.37
C LEU A 77 7.54 13.54 25.64
N ASP A 78 6.80 14.23 26.51
CA ASP A 78 6.08 13.60 27.62
C ASP A 78 4.79 12.96 27.09
N LEU A 79 4.89 11.71 26.65
CA LEU A 79 3.77 10.97 26.07
C LEU A 79 2.67 10.71 27.09
N ASP A 80 3.00 10.51 28.37
CA ASP A 80 2.02 10.31 29.43
C ASP A 80 1.19 11.58 29.67
N ALA A 81 1.83 12.75 29.67
CA ALA A 81 1.12 14.03 29.75
C ALA A 81 0.22 14.25 28.53
N LEU A 82 0.71 13.97 27.32
CA LEU A 82 -0.08 14.07 26.08
C LEU A 82 -1.31 13.16 26.10
N LEU A 83 -1.14 11.89 26.51
CA LEU A 83 -2.23 10.93 26.63
C LEU A 83 -3.24 11.32 27.71
N THR A 84 -2.77 11.94 28.80
CA THR A 84 -3.62 12.46 29.87
C THR A 84 -4.53 13.59 29.37
N VAL A 85 -3.98 14.55 28.62
CA VAL A 85 -4.78 15.69 28.11
C VAL A 85 -5.65 15.31 26.90
N ALA A 86 -5.32 14.23 26.19
CA ALA A 86 -6.09 13.72 25.06
C ALA A 86 -7.29 12.84 25.47
N GLN A 87 -7.48 12.56 26.76
CA GLN A 87 -8.62 11.77 27.23
C GLN A 87 -9.95 12.41 26.80
N PRO A 88 -10.95 11.63 26.39
CA PRO A 88 -12.27 12.14 26.10
C PRO A 88 -12.81 12.91 27.30
N CYS A 89 -13.34 14.11 27.07
CA CYS A 89 -14.00 14.86 28.13
C CYS A 89 -15.25 14.08 28.55
N SER A 90 -15.31 13.61 29.80
CA SER A 90 -16.50 12.99 30.34
C SER A 90 -17.64 14.01 30.33
N ALA A 91 -18.70 13.73 29.57
CA ALA A 91 -19.91 14.55 29.57
C ALA A 91 -20.60 14.40 30.93
N SER A 92 -20.73 15.49 31.68
CA SER A 92 -21.56 15.52 32.88
C SER A 92 -23.01 15.24 32.50
N THR A 93 -23.55 14.13 33.01
CA THR A 93 -25.00 13.85 33.03
C THR A 93 -25.61 14.48 34.27
#